data_AF-A0A955R5I2-F1
#
_entry.id   AF-A0A955R5I2-F1
#
_cell.length_a   1.000
_cell.length_b   1.000
_cell.length_c   1.000
_cell.angle_alpha   90.00
_cell.angle_beta   90.00
_cell.angle_gamma   90.00
#
_symmetry.space_group_name_H-M   'P 1'
#
loop_
_entity.id
_entity.type
_entity.pdbx_description
1 polymer ?
#
loop_
_entity_poly.entity_id
_entity_poly.type
_entity_poly.pdbx_seq_one_letter_code
_entity_poly.pdbx_strand_id
1 'polypeptide(L)'
;MLFALLACAEPQTETIPAVFEGTSEDGVVTWVLDFGTDPIVGDAEVVLTQSIDGLPLEVEPAIEPWMPDHGHGVSEPPVVEDLGGGEYAATWTWSMAGAWEVRLEADGHEGAIDVVVR
;
A
#
# COMPACT_ATOMS: atom_id res chain seq x y z
N MET A 1 -51.33 10.20 -5.74
CA MET A 1 -50.63 11.16 -4.86
C MET A 1 -49.36 10.47 -4.42
N LEU A 2 -48.24 10.77 -5.07
CA LEU A 2 -46.95 10.10 -4.91
C LEU A 2 -46.07 11.00 -4.04
N PHE A 3 -45.71 10.56 -2.84
CA PHE A 3 -44.70 11.22 -2.01
C PHE A 3 -43.35 10.56 -2.29
N ALA A 4 -42.45 11.29 -2.93
CA ALA A 4 -41.04 10.95 -3.00
C ALA A 4 -40.37 11.46 -1.72
N LEU A 5 -39.88 10.55 -0.89
CA LEU A 5 -38.95 10.86 0.20
C LEU A 5 -37.55 10.89 -0.41
N LEU A 6 -37.00 12.09 -0.60
CA LEU A 6 -35.55 12.28 -0.79
C LEU A 6 -34.88 12.00 0.56
N ALA A 7 -34.21 10.87 0.67
CA ALA A 7 -33.22 10.66 1.72
C ALA A 7 -31.96 11.45 1.33
N CYS A 8 -31.58 12.45 2.13
CA CYS A 8 -30.24 13.04 2.03
C CYS A 8 -29.25 11.97 2.49
N ALA A 9 -28.41 11.47 1.56
CA ALA A 9 -27.25 10.68 1.94
C ALA A 9 -26.28 11.61 2.67
N GLU A 10 -25.99 11.29 3.93
CA GLU A 10 -24.93 11.93 4.71
C GLU A 10 -23.59 11.68 4.00
N PRO A 11 -22.68 12.67 3.90
CA PRO A 11 -21.36 12.43 3.34
C PRO A 11 -20.65 11.41 4.24
N GLN A 12 -20.43 10.20 3.71
CA GLN A 12 -19.63 9.21 4.40
C GLN A 12 -18.19 9.74 4.42
N THR A 13 -17.68 10.09 5.60
CA THR A 13 -16.25 10.28 5.79
C THR A 13 -15.61 8.92 5.56
N GLU A 14 -15.12 8.70 4.35
CA GLU A 14 -14.42 7.47 4.00
C GLU A 14 -13.16 7.38 4.87
N THR A 15 -13.14 6.40 5.77
CA THR A 15 -11.96 6.06 6.57
C THR A 15 -10.98 5.33 5.65
N ILE A 16 -9.77 5.88 5.48
CA ILE A 16 -8.70 5.20 4.74
C ILE A 16 -8.04 4.23 5.73
N PRO A 17 -7.77 2.98 5.34
CA PRO A 17 -7.09 2.07 6.24
C PRO A 17 -5.61 2.49 6.39
N ALA A 18 -5.03 2.28 7.56
CA ALA A 18 -3.58 2.35 7.76
C ALA A 18 -2.88 1.03 7.34
N VAL A 19 -3.66 -0.04 7.15
CA VAL A 19 -3.17 -1.37 6.79
C VAL A 19 -3.79 -1.79 5.46
N PHE A 20 -2.93 -2.17 4.52
CA PHE A 20 -3.34 -2.59 3.17
C PHE A 20 -2.82 -3.98 2.90
N GLU A 21 -3.65 -4.80 2.25
CA GLU A 21 -3.31 -6.18 1.91
C GLU A 21 -3.24 -6.32 0.39
N GLY A 22 -2.31 -7.16 -0.07
CA GLY A 22 -2.11 -7.45 -1.47
C GLY A 22 -1.71 -8.89 -1.70
N THR A 23 -1.76 -9.30 -2.96
CA THR A 23 -1.25 -10.60 -3.39
C THR A 23 -0.55 -10.39 -4.72
N SER A 24 0.50 -11.18 -4.98
CA SER A 24 1.12 -11.23 -6.29
C SER A 24 0.11 -11.60 -7.37
N GLU A 25 0.39 -11.21 -8.62
CA GLU A 25 -0.49 -11.42 -9.77
C GLU A 25 -0.83 -12.89 -10.00
N ASP A 26 0.09 -13.79 -9.64
CA ASP A 26 -0.09 -15.24 -9.72
C ASP A 26 -0.71 -15.86 -8.46
N GLY A 27 -0.97 -15.07 -7.42
CA GLY A 27 -1.65 -15.49 -6.21
C GLY A 27 -0.76 -16.17 -5.16
N VAL A 28 0.56 -16.16 -5.34
CA VAL A 28 1.51 -16.97 -4.56
C VAL A 28 2.01 -16.23 -3.30
N VAL A 29 2.42 -14.97 -3.46
CA VAL A 29 2.94 -14.16 -2.36
C VAL A 29 1.83 -13.25 -1.86
N THR A 30 1.68 -13.14 -0.55
CA THR A 30 0.79 -12.19 0.10
C THR A 30 1.61 -11.12 0.81
N TRP A 31 1.12 -9.90 0.77
CA TRP A 31 1.76 -8.73 1.39
C TRP A 31 0.78 -8.02 2.30
N VAL A 32 1.30 -7.51 3.41
CA VAL A 32 0.60 -6.57 4.29
C VAL A 32 1.49 -5.36 4.47
N LEU A 33 0.98 -4.18 4.11
CA LEU A 33 1.62 -2.89 4.36
C LEU A 33 0.92 -2.23 5.54
N ASP A 34 1.60 -2.14 6.68
CA ASP A 34 1.15 -1.39 7.86
C ASP A 34 1.89 -0.06 7.95
N PHE A 35 1.19 1.03 7.65
CA PHE A 35 1.70 2.40 7.75
C PHE A 35 1.64 2.96 9.19
N GLY A 36 1.01 2.24 10.13
CA GLY A 36 0.74 2.66 11.51
C GLY A 36 -0.28 3.81 11.64
N THR A 37 -0.40 4.65 10.62
CA THR A 37 -1.33 5.78 10.48
C THR A 37 -1.79 5.92 9.05
N ASP A 38 -2.89 6.65 8.82
CA ASP A 38 -3.37 6.98 7.48
C ASP A 38 -2.23 7.60 6.64
N PRO A 39 -1.97 7.09 5.43
CA PRO A 39 -0.95 7.67 4.56
C PRO A 39 -1.26 9.13 4.24
N ILE A 40 -0.32 10.01 4.56
CA ILE A 40 -0.37 11.45 4.24
C ILE A 40 0.86 11.87 3.45
N VAL A 41 0.77 13.01 2.76
CA VAL A 41 1.92 13.64 2.09
C VAL A 41 3.03 13.87 3.10
N GLY A 42 4.24 13.41 2.75
CA GLY A 42 5.40 13.43 3.63
C GLY A 42 6.05 12.07 3.75
N ASP A 43 6.93 11.95 4.74
CA ASP A 43 7.67 10.72 5.00
C ASP A 43 6.73 9.65 5.55
N ALA A 44 6.87 8.44 5.02
CA ALA A 44 6.18 7.25 5.48
C ALA A 44 7.19 6.25 6.04
N GLU A 45 6.85 5.68 7.19
CA GLU A 45 7.48 4.48 7.73
C GLU A 45 6.45 3.35 7.65
N VAL A 46 6.82 2.25 7.02
CA VAL A 46 5.91 1.15 6.71
C VAL A 46 6.53 -0.15 7.14
N VAL A 47 5.74 -0.99 7.81
CA VAL A 47 6.10 -2.39 8.04
C VAL A 47 5.46 -3.20 6.92
N LEU A 48 6.29 -3.82 6.08
CA LEU A 48 5.88 -4.79 5.08
C LEU A 48 6.06 -6.20 5.67
N THR A 49 4.96 -6.93 5.79
CA THR A 49 4.99 -8.37 6.06
C THR A 49 4.74 -9.12 4.76
N GLN A 50 5.60 -10.07 4.41
CA GLN A 50 5.43 -10.90 3.22
C GLN A 50 5.44 -12.40 3.54
N SER A 51 4.54 -13.14 2.92
CA SER A 51 4.40 -14.58 3.14
C SER A 51 4.09 -15.35 1.87
N ILE A 52 4.60 -16.58 1.80
CA ILE A 52 4.32 -17.56 0.74
C ILE A 52 3.70 -18.79 1.39
N ASP A 53 2.52 -19.21 0.89
CA ASP A 53 1.74 -20.31 1.49
C ASP A 53 1.50 -20.15 3.01
N GLY A 54 1.41 -18.90 3.50
CA GLY A 54 1.21 -18.57 4.91
C GLY A 54 2.45 -18.72 5.80
N LEU A 55 3.62 -18.95 5.21
CA LEU A 55 4.92 -18.95 5.90
C LEU A 55 5.69 -17.66 5.57
N PRO A 56 6.47 -17.12 6.52
CA PRO A 56 7.34 -15.98 6.25
C PRO A 56 8.21 -16.17 5.00
N LEU A 57 8.21 -15.17 4.12
CA LEU A 57 9.10 -15.13 2.97
C LEU A 57 10.30 -14.22 3.31
N GLU A 58 11.45 -14.80 3.60
CA GLU A 58 12.67 -14.06 3.99
C GLU A 58 13.55 -13.73 2.76
N VAL A 59 13.02 -12.89 1.86
CA VAL A 59 13.70 -12.38 0.67
C VAL A 59 13.48 -10.86 0.61
N GLU A 60 14.55 -10.07 0.50
CA GLU A 60 14.44 -8.61 0.41
C GLU A 60 13.54 -8.20 -0.78
N PRO A 61 12.42 -7.48 -0.53
CA PRO A 61 11.49 -7.09 -1.58
C PRO A 61 11.99 -5.87 -2.36
N ALA A 62 11.65 -5.83 -3.66
CA ALA A 62 11.69 -4.56 -4.40
C ALA A 62 10.37 -3.81 -4.18
N ILE A 63 10.46 -2.53 -3.83
CA ILE A 63 9.31 -1.66 -3.56
C ILE A 63 9.38 -0.45 -4.49
N GLU A 64 8.32 -0.21 -5.26
CA GLU A 64 8.19 0.96 -6.14
C GLU A 64 6.83 1.66 -5.92
N PRO A 65 6.79 2.76 -5.15
CA PRO A 65 5.59 3.59 -5.07
C PRO A 65 5.42 4.41 -6.35
N TRP A 66 4.29 4.22 -7.03
CA TRP A 66 3.96 4.79 -8.33
C TRP A 66 2.64 5.56 -8.31
N MET A 67 2.55 6.70 -9.00
CA MET A 67 1.34 7.51 -9.10
C MET A 67 0.82 7.48 -10.54
N PRO A 68 -0.15 6.62 -10.88
CA PRO A 68 -0.62 6.44 -12.26
C PRO A 68 -1.09 7.74 -12.92
N ASP A 69 -1.84 8.57 -12.18
CA ASP A 69 -2.40 9.83 -12.67
C ASP A 69 -1.32 10.85 -13.09
N HIS A 70 -0.11 10.70 -12.55
CA HIS A 70 1.02 11.58 -12.82
C HIS A 70 2.14 10.93 -13.64
N GLY A 71 2.06 9.61 -13.86
CA GLY A 71 3.02 8.87 -14.69
C GLY A 71 4.45 8.87 -14.14
N HIS A 72 4.61 8.97 -12.82
CA HIS A 72 5.90 8.87 -12.14
C HIS A 72 5.73 8.32 -10.73
N GLY A 73 6.83 7.86 -10.11
CA GLY A 73 6.89 7.43 -8.72
C GLY A 73 7.45 8.48 -7.77
N VAL A 74 7.93 8.01 -6.62
CA VAL A 74 8.69 8.83 -5.67
C VAL A 74 10.02 9.30 -6.25
N SER A 75 10.55 10.43 -5.76
CA SER A 75 11.79 11.02 -6.28
C SER A 75 13.05 10.31 -5.80
N GLU A 76 12.98 9.67 -4.65
CA GLU A 76 14.07 8.90 -4.05
C GLU A 76 13.58 7.46 -3.85
N PRO A 77 14.42 6.45 -4.13
CA PRO A 77 14.03 5.06 -3.96
C PRO A 77 13.74 4.75 -2.49
N PRO A 78 12.79 3.85 -2.18
CA PRO A 78 12.57 3.41 -0.82
C PRO A 78 13.84 2.82 -0.18
N VAL A 79 14.01 3.07 1.11
CA VAL A 79 15.02 2.40 1.93
C VAL A 79 14.36 1.23 2.64
N VAL A 80 14.94 0.03 2.52
CA VAL A 80 14.41 -1.20 3.11
C VAL A 80 15.41 -1.76 4.14
N GLU A 81 14.91 -2.11 5.32
CA GLU A 81 15.64 -2.75 6.40
C GLU A 81 14.94 -4.05 6.79
N ASP A 82 15.68 -5.15 6.81
CA ASP A 82 15.20 -6.47 7.22
C ASP A 82 15.04 -6.53 8.75
N LEU A 83 13.82 -6.86 9.20
CA LEU A 83 13.49 -7.05 10.61
C LEU A 83 13.49 -8.54 11.02
N GLY A 84 13.66 -9.44 10.05
CA GLY A 84 13.60 -10.89 10.19
C GLY A 84 12.17 -11.45 10.17
N GLY A 85 12.01 -12.75 9.87
CA GLY A 85 10.71 -13.40 9.92
C GLY A 85 9.73 -12.90 8.85
N GLY A 86 10.25 -12.46 7.70
CA GLY A 86 9.45 -11.96 6.57
C GLY A 86 8.89 -10.55 6.78
N GLU A 87 9.41 -9.81 7.77
CA GLU A 87 9.06 -8.42 8.04
C GLU A 87 10.19 -7.47 7.61
N TYR A 88 9.81 -6.35 6.99
CA TYR A 88 10.72 -5.33 6.48
C TYR A 88 10.22 -3.95 6.89
N ALA A 89 11.10 -3.12 7.45
CA ALA A 89 10.85 -1.69 7.60
C ALA A 89 11.21 -0.99 6.29
N ALA A 90 10.27 -0.29 5.68
CA ALA A 90 10.47 0.46 4.46
C ALA A 90 10.13 1.94 4.67
N THR A 91 10.96 2.83 4.14
CA THR A 91 10.74 4.29 4.24
C THR A 91 10.85 4.97 2.88
N TRP A 92 9.96 5.93 2.63
CA TRP A 92 9.98 6.80 1.44
C TRP A 92 9.14 8.05 1.70
N THR A 93 9.18 9.02 0.77
CA THR A 93 8.42 10.28 0.89
C THR A 93 7.35 10.38 -0.19
N TRP A 94 6.09 10.49 0.21
CA TRP A 94 4.98 10.85 -0.67
C TRP A 94 5.02 12.33 -1.02
N SER A 95 5.16 12.66 -2.29
CA SER A 95 5.26 14.05 -2.74
C SER A 95 3.90 14.72 -2.97
N MET A 96 2.84 13.93 -3.15
CA MET A 96 1.50 14.42 -3.53
C MET A 96 0.41 13.51 -2.96
N ALA A 97 -0.72 14.12 -2.60
CA ALA A 97 -1.94 13.42 -2.25
C ALA A 97 -2.59 12.82 -3.50
N GLY A 98 -3.30 11.70 -3.36
CA GLY A 98 -3.98 11.03 -4.45
C GLY A 98 -3.89 9.52 -4.37
N ALA A 99 -4.27 8.85 -5.46
CA ALA A 99 -4.14 7.41 -5.61
C ALA A 99 -2.70 7.05 -6.02
N TRP A 100 -2.12 6.10 -5.29
CA TRP A 100 -0.81 5.53 -5.53
C TRP A 100 -0.92 4.00 -5.62
N GLU A 101 -0.02 3.39 -6.35
CA GLU A 101 0.24 1.95 -6.38
C GLU A 101 1.56 1.71 -5.65
N VAL A 102 1.58 0.92 -4.59
CA VAL A 102 2.83 0.36 -4.07
C VAL A 102 3.08 -0.94 -4.79
N ARG A 103 3.99 -0.92 -5.78
CA ARG A 103 4.38 -2.10 -6.53
C ARG A 103 5.42 -2.89 -5.76
N LEU A 104 5.26 -4.20 -5.75
CA LEU A 104 6.03 -5.13 -4.94
C LEU A 104 6.51 -6.27 -5.83
N GLU A 105 7.78 -6.64 -5.66
CA GLU A 105 8.35 -7.87 -6.21
C GLU A 105 9.07 -8.61 -5.09
N ALA A 106 8.82 -9.91 -4.95
CA ALA A 106 9.59 -10.79 -4.08
C ALA A 106 9.70 -12.18 -4.72
N ASP A 107 10.92 -12.72 -4.79
CA ASP A 107 11.23 -14.05 -5.36
C ASP A 107 10.67 -14.27 -6.79
N GLY A 108 10.63 -13.20 -7.60
CA GLY A 108 10.10 -13.23 -8.97
C GLY A 108 8.56 -13.19 -9.07
N HIS A 109 7.88 -12.93 -7.95
CA HIS A 109 6.43 -12.71 -7.90
C HIS A 109 6.14 -11.21 -7.76
N GLU A 110 5.44 -10.64 -8.75
CA GLU A 110 5.12 -9.22 -8.83
C GLU A 110 3.66 -8.95 -8.46
N GLY A 111 3.36 -7.72 -8.03
CA GLY A 111 2.00 -7.24 -7.81
C GLY A 111 1.97 -5.80 -7.28
N ALA A 112 0.79 -5.30 -6.98
CA ALA A 112 0.61 -3.93 -6.51
C ALA A 112 -0.50 -3.82 -5.46
N ILE A 113 -0.33 -2.87 -4.53
CA ILE A 113 -1.33 -2.49 -3.53
C ILE A 113 -1.75 -1.05 -3.77
N ASP A 114 -3.05 -0.83 -3.94
CA ASP A 114 -3.62 0.52 -4.07
C ASP A 114 -3.64 1.22 -2.72
N VAL A 115 -3.03 2.41 -2.66
CA VAL A 115 -2.93 3.26 -1.46
C VAL A 115 -3.44 4.65 -1.80
N VAL A 116 -4.29 5.20 -0.93
CA VAL A 116 -4.74 6.59 -1.05
C VAL A 116 -3.99 7.45 -0.03
N VAL A 117 -3.23 8.43 -0.53
CA VAL A 117 -2.44 9.38 0.27
C VAL A 117 -3.18 10.71 0.38
N ARG A 118 -3.20 11.32 1.58
CA ARG A 118 -3.89 12.59 1.86
C ARG A 118 -3.00 13.80 2.10
#